data_AF-B4JTI3-F1
#
_entry.id   AF-B4JTI3-F1
#
_cell.length_a   1.000
_cell.length_b   1.000
_cell.length_c   1.000
_cell.angle_alpha   90.00
_cell.angle_beta   90.00
_cell.angle_gamma   90.00
#
_symmetry.space_group_name_H-M   'P 1'
#
loop_
_entity.id
_entity.type
_entity.pdbx_description
1 polymer ?
#
loop_
_entity_poly.entity_id
_entity_poly.type
_entity_poly.pdbx_seq_one_letter_code
_entity_poly.pdbx_strand_id
1 'polypeptide(L)'
;MTNALCLLAFVVGSPAKDTKKQADSCSRTCGDDYSPVCAKARNSSKERLITFGSQCVMSNYNCQHADDPFEVKSKGECGGGVSVRLS
;
A
#
# COMPACT_ATOMS: atom_id res chain seq x y z
N MET A 1 28.22 2.00 -55.02
CA MET A 1 28.90 1.30 -53.92
C MET A 1 28.74 2.21 -52.69
N THR A 2 27.61 2.10 -51.96
CA THR A 2 27.53 1.54 -50.58
C THR A 2 28.60 2.15 -49.66
N ASN A 3 28.30 2.77 -48.51
CA ASN A 3 27.46 2.22 -47.45
C ASN A 3 27.08 3.33 -46.45
N ALA A 4 25.80 3.39 -46.06
CA ALA A 4 25.35 4.17 -44.92
C ALA A 4 25.89 3.55 -43.62
N LEU A 5 26.61 4.34 -42.82
CA LEU A 5 27.10 3.90 -41.51
C LEU A 5 26.15 4.44 -40.44
N CYS A 6 25.13 3.66 -40.11
CA CYS A 6 24.23 3.92 -38.97
C CYS A 6 25.04 3.88 -37.67
N LEU A 7 25.18 5.03 -37.02
CA LEU A 7 25.65 5.12 -35.64
C LEU A 7 24.61 4.45 -34.73
N LEU A 8 24.96 3.27 -34.23
CA LEU A 8 24.16 2.51 -33.27
C LEU A 8 24.12 3.29 -31.95
N ALA A 9 22.94 3.85 -31.62
CA ALA A 9 22.67 4.36 -30.29
C ALA A 9 22.65 3.17 -29.32
N PHE A 10 23.68 3.05 -28.48
CA PHE A 10 23.67 2.13 -27.35
C PHE A 10 22.64 2.62 -26.33
N VAL A 11 21.43 2.07 -26.42
CA VAL A 11 20.44 2.19 -25.35
C VAL A 11 20.92 1.35 -24.16
N VAL A 12 21.61 1.99 -23.21
CA VAL A 12 21.88 1.39 -21.90
C VAL A 12 20.55 1.33 -21.16
N GLY A 13 19.83 0.22 -21.33
CA GLY A 13 18.68 -0.12 -20.51
C GLY A 13 19.14 -0.48 -19.12
N SER A 14 19.07 0.45 -18.18
CA SER A 14 19.21 0.13 -16.75
C SER A 14 18.08 -0.82 -16.34
N PRO A 15 18.32 -1.98 -15.70
CA PRO A 15 17.26 -2.71 -15.04
C PRO A 15 16.56 -1.78 -14.03
N ALA A 16 15.32 -1.41 -14.33
CA ALA A 16 14.44 -0.77 -13.36
C ALA A 16 14.30 -1.75 -12.19
N LYS A 17 14.74 -1.35 -11.00
CA LYS A 17 14.56 -2.13 -9.79
C LYS A 17 13.07 -2.50 -9.70
N ASP A 18 12.78 -3.80 -9.69
CA ASP A 18 11.47 -4.40 -9.52
C ASP A 18 10.84 -4.00 -8.16
N THR A 19 10.43 -2.74 -8.01
CA THR A 19 9.62 -2.28 -6.87
C THR A 19 8.20 -2.85 -6.95
N LYS A 20 7.81 -3.43 -8.11
CA LYS A 20 6.46 -3.94 -8.36
C LYS A 20 6.19 -5.32 -7.74
N LYS A 21 7.21 -6.13 -7.46
CA LYS A 21 7.03 -7.48 -6.89
C LYS A 21 6.53 -7.47 -5.44
N GLN A 22 6.71 -6.38 -4.71
CA GLN A 22 6.37 -6.35 -3.28
C GLN A 22 4.87 -6.09 -3.05
N ALA A 23 4.25 -5.23 -3.86
CA ALA A 23 2.82 -4.91 -3.76
C ALA A 23 1.93 -6.15 -3.96
N ASP A 24 2.25 -7.01 -4.94
CA ASP A 24 1.50 -8.24 -5.21
C ASP A 24 1.60 -9.27 -4.07
N SER A 25 2.69 -9.27 -3.28
CA SER A 25 2.86 -10.20 -2.15
C SER A 25 2.07 -9.81 -0.90
N CYS A 26 1.70 -8.53 -0.80
CA CYS A 26 1.00 -7.93 0.32
C CYS A 26 -0.52 -8.04 0.22
N SER A 27 -1.06 -8.17 -0.99
CA SER A 27 -2.48 -8.30 -1.22
C SER A 27 -2.93 -9.73 -0.88
N ARG A 28 -3.61 -9.88 0.26
CA ARG A 28 -4.27 -11.13 0.66
C ARG A 28 -5.77 -10.96 0.53
N THR A 29 -6.46 -12.02 0.10
CA THR A 29 -7.93 -12.00 0.12
C THR A 29 -8.40 -11.95 1.57
N CYS A 30 -9.03 -10.85 1.95
CA CYS A 30 -9.78 -10.75 3.19
C CYS A 30 -11.22 -11.20 2.92
N GLY A 31 -11.82 -11.94 3.87
CA GLY A 31 -13.23 -12.32 3.78
C GLY A 31 -14.17 -11.12 3.90
N ASP A 32 -15.45 -11.36 3.66
CA ASP A 32 -16.50 -10.33 3.69
C ASP A 32 -17.01 -9.99 5.11
N ASP A 33 -16.49 -10.66 6.14
CA ASP A 33 -16.87 -10.43 7.54
C ASP A 33 -16.49 -9.02 8.00
N TYR A 34 -17.51 -8.17 8.24
CA TYR A 34 -17.30 -6.82 8.75
C TYR A 34 -16.98 -6.84 10.25
N SER A 35 -15.69 -6.73 10.55
CA SER A 35 -15.11 -6.75 11.90
C SER A 35 -14.27 -5.49 12.13
N PRO A 36 -14.89 -4.29 12.14
CA PRO A 36 -14.15 -3.05 11.98
C PRO A 36 -13.17 -2.79 13.12
N VAL A 37 -12.05 -2.16 12.79
CA VAL A 37 -11.05 -1.69 13.74
C VAL A 37 -10.74 -0.23 13.49
N CYS A 38 -10.73 0.55 14.56
CA CYS A 38 -10.30 1.93 14.54
C CYS A 38 -8.80 1.94 14.70
N ALA A 39 -8.09 2.48 13.71
CA ALA A 39 -6.65 2.51 13.70
C ALA A 39 -6.14 3.94 13.59
N LYS A 40 -4.97 4.19 14.20
CA LYS A 40 -4.28 5.48 14.16
C LYS A 40 -2.95 5.35 13.45
N ALA A 41 -2.56 6.37 12.69
CA ALA A 41 -1.26 6.39 12.02
C ALA A 41 -0.12 6.37 13.08
N ARG A 42 0.86 5.49 12.89
CA ARG A 42 1.96 5.30 13.85
C ARG A 42 3.02 6.40 13.77
N ASN A 43 3.28 6.88 12.55
CA ASN A 43 4.40 7.79 12.26
C ASN A 43 3.97 9.26 12.10
N SER A 44 2.74 9.61 12.50
CA SER A 44 2.17 10.94 12.29
C SER A 44 2.09 11.73 13.59
N SER A 45 2.64 12.95 13.62
CA SER A 45 2.52 13.88 14.76
C SER A 45 1.10 14.40 14.95
N LYS A 46 0.23 14.28 13.94
CA LYS A 46 -1.21 14.58 14.01
C LYS A 46 -1.98 13.28 14.16
N GLU A 47 -3.03 13.30 14.97
CA GLU A 47 -3.97 12.18 15.07
C GLU A 47 -4.68 11.99 13.72
N ARG A 48 -4.29 10.94 12.99
CA ARG A 48 -4.99 10.47 11.79
C ARG A 48 -5.61 9.14 12.09
N LEU A 49 -6.94 9.09 12.03
CA LEU A 49 -7.74 7.91 12.29
C LEU A 49 -8.36 7.40 11.00
N ILE A 50 -8.35 6.07 10.85
CA ILE A 50 -9.06 5.35 9.79
C ILE A 50 -9.76 4.16 10.42
N THR A 51 -10.98 3.89 9.97
CA THR A 51 -11.64 2.62 10.21
C THR A 51 -11.20 1.64 9.12
N PHE A 52 -10.67 0.48 9.51
CA PHE A 52 -10.50 -0.65 8.59
C PHE A 52 -11.62 -1.65 8.80
N GLY A 53 -12.20 -2.19 7.73
CA GLY A 53 -13.32 -3.13 7.79
C GLY A 53 -12.96 -4.44 8.48
N SER A 54 -11.67 -4.78 8.55
CA SER A 54 -11.14 -5.83 9.41
C SER A 54 -9.65 -5.64 9.69
N GLN A 55 -9.13 -6.41 10.64
CA GLN A 55 -7.69 -6.51 10.90
C GLN A 55 -6.90 -7.00 9.67
N CYS A 56 -7.50 -7.86 8.84
CA CYS A 56 -6.89 -8.34 7.61
C CYS A 56 -6.64 -7.20 6.63
N VAL A 57 -7.66 -6.34 6.41
CA VAL A 57 -7.57 -5.18 5.52
C VAL A 57 -6.50 -4.21 6.01
N MET A 58 -6.44 -3.93 7.32
CA MET A 58 -5.37 -3.10 7.89
C MET A 58 -3.98 -3.71 7.67
N SER A 59 -3.86 -5.03 7.78
CA SER A 59 -2.57 -5.73 7.58
C SER A 59 -2.12 -5.66 6.12
N ASN A 60 -3.04 -5.84 5.17
CA ASN A 60 -2.77 -5.64 3.74
C ASN A 60 -2.33 -4.20 3.46
N TYR A 61 -3.03 -3.22 4.04
CA TYR A 61 -2.68 -1.81 3.90
C TYR A 61 -1.28 -1.53 4.43
N ASN A 62 -0.98 -1.95 5.66
CA ASN A 62 0.33 -1.75 6.28
C ASN A 62 1.47 -2.43 5.52
N CYS A 63 1.21 -3.59 4.90
CA CYS A 63 2.19 -4.27 4.06
C CYS A 63 2.47 -3.46 2.79
N GLN A 64 1.45 -2.89 2.16
CA GLN A 64 1.57 -2.06 0.97
C GLN A 64 2.17 -0.66 1.27
N HIS A 65 1.94 -0.14 2.47
CA HIS A 65 2.32 1.20 2.92
C HIS A 65 3.21 1.12 4.17
N ALA A 66 4.35 0.44 4.05
CA ALA A 66 5.27 0.21 5.18
C ALA A 66 5.86 1.51 5.77
N ASP A 67 5.88 2.60 5.01
CA ASP A 67 6.35 3.92 5.41
C ASP A 67 5.33 4.69 6.30
N ASP A 68 4.04 4.41 6.15
CA ASP A 68 2.94 5.07 6.87
C ASP A 68 1.93 4.04 7.46
N PRO A 69 2.38 3.17 8.38
CA PRO A 69 1.54 2.12 8.93
C PRO A 69 0.55 2.65 9.97
N PHE A 70 -0.56 1.93 10.11
CA PHE A 70 -1.57 2.16 11.13
C PHE A 70 -1.49 1.10 12.23
N GLU A 71 -1.76 1.51 13.46
CA GLU A 71 -1.91 0.62 14.61
C GLU A 71 -3.33 0.68 15.18
N VAL A 72 -3.84 -0.45 15.67
CA VAL A 72 -5.18 -0.52 16.27
C VAL A 72 -5.24 0.36 17.51
N LYS A 73 -6.19 1.30 17.53
CA LYS A 73 -6.54 2.14 18.68
C LYS A 73 -7.69 1.51 19.47
N SER A 74 -8.71 1.00 18.80
CA SER A 74 -9.86 0.33 19.43
C SER A 74 -10.56 -0.63 18.48
N LYS A 75 -11.30 -1.60 19.04
CA LYS A 75 -12.25 -2.42 18.26
C LYS A 75 -13.46 -1.56 17.88
N GLY A 76 -14.04 -1.83 16.72
CA GLY A 76 -15.15 -1.04 16.16
C GLY A 76 -14.66 0.09 15.26
N GLU A 77 -15.61 0.81 14.67
CA GLU A 77 -15.34 1.97 13.81
C GLU A 77 -14.80 3.15 14.62
N CYS A 78 -13.94 3.98 14.04
CA CYS A 78 -13.63 5.26 14.68
C CYS A 78 -14.88 6.16 14.62
N GLY A 79 -15.12 6.95 15.68
CA GLY A 79 -16.19 7.96 15.67
C GLY A 79 -15.83 9.21 14.84
N GLY A 80 -16.81 10.11 14.65
CA GLY A 80 -16.56 11.45 14.12
C GLY A 80 -16.42 11.59 12.61
N GLY A 81 -16.95 10.66 11.81
CA GLY A 81 -16.98 10.78 10.34
C GLY A 81 -15.65 10.51 9.65
N VAL A 82 -14.79 9.71 10.27
CA VAL A 82 -13.55 9.21 9.67
C VAL A 82 -13.81 8.35 8.43
N SER A 83 -12.81 8.20 7.57
CA SER A 83 -12.91 7.31 6.42
C SER A 83 -12.87 5.84 6.81
N VAL A 84 -13.59 5.02 6.03
CA VAL A 84 -13.65 3.56 6.16
C VAL A 84 -12.95 2.92 4.97
N ARG A 85 -12.08 1.94 5.24
CA ARG A 85 -11.35 1.16 4.25
C ARG A 85 -11.78 -0.30 4.32
N LEU A 86 -12.42 -0.80 3.27
CA LEU A 86 -12.95 -2.17 3.21
C LEU A 86 -12.02 -3.16 2.49
N SER A 87 -11.00 -2.68 1.76
CA SER A 87 -10.02 -3.49 1.03
C SER A 87 -8.65 -2.84 0.89
#